data_AF-A0A3E0KKG6-F1
#
_entry.id   AF-A0A3E0KKG6-F1
#
_cell.length_a   1.000
_cell.length_b   1.000
_cell.length_c   1.000
_cell.angle_alpha   90.00
_cell.angle_beta   90.00
_cell.angle_gamma   90.00
#
_symmetry.space_group_name_H-M   'P 1'
#
loop_
_entity.id
_entity.type
_entity.pdbx_description
1 polymer ?
#
loop_
_entity_poly.entity_id
_entity_poly.type
_entity_poly.pdbx_seq_one_letter_code
_entity_poly.pdbx_strand_id
1 'polypeptide(L)'
;MWSLRLLRWLALATAVSAGTGVLLSVPPLSFFIYPVYPQIYVVHGWFSIAVAAPFAAGVLLHGVPAWRARGRSRMTWTGLLLAGAYLGSLGLALYSSRAPDPARWLLFVHMGVGMVALVLTFVHAPRFWLPVRERRRDETLEGGR
;
A
#
# COMPACT_ATOMS: atom_id res chain seq x y z
N MET A 1 10.71 7.33 -16.98
CA MET A 1 9.71 6.25 -17.13
C MET A 1 9.84 5.32 -15.93
N TRP A 2 8.84 5.21 -15.04
CA TRP A 2 8.90 4.23 -13.95
C TRP A 2 8.65 2.84 -14.54
N SER A 3 9.55 1.89 -14.27
CA SER A 3 9.34 0.52 -14.75
C SER A 3 8.19 -0.12 -13.97
N LEU A 4 7.39 -0.95 -14.64
CA LEU A 4 6.30 -1.71 -14.00
C LEU A 4 6.81 -2.60 -12.85
N ARG A 5 8.11 -2.98 -12.90
CA ARG A 5 8.82 -3.67 -11.82
C ARG A 5 9.04 -2.79 -10.59
N LEU A 6 9.32 -1.51 -10.76
CA LEU A 6 9.53 -0.58 -9.65
C LEU A 6 8.23 -0.31 -8.89
N LEU A 7 7.11 -0.11 -9.60
CA LEU A 7 5.79 0.01 -8.97
C LEU A 7 5.37 -1.26 -8.21
N ARG A 8 5.77 -2.44 -8.69
CA ARG A 8 5.59 -3.72 -7.98
C ARG A 8 6.35 -3.75 -6.67
N TRP A 9 7.64 -3.43 -6.72
CA TRP A 9 8.48 -3.40 -5.53
C TRP A 9 7.99 -2.38 -4.51
N LEU A 10 7.56 -1.21 -4.96
CA LEU A 10 6.98 -0.19 -4.11
C LEU A 10 5.65 -0.64 -3.50
N ALA A 11 4.76 -1.29 -4.26
CA ALA A 11 3.53 -1.86 -3.71
C ALA A 11 3.80 -2.92 -2.65
N LEU A 12 4.75 -3.83 -2.89
CA LEU A 12 5.18 -4.83 -1.93
C LEU A 12 5.77 -4.19 -0.67
N ALA A 13 6.68 -3.23 -0.84
CA ALA A 13 7.28 -2.52 0.27
C ALA A 13 6.23 -1.77 1.10
N THR A 14 5.22 -1.18 0.44
CA THR A 14 4.12 -0.51 1.14
C THR A 14 3.20 -1.53 1.85
N ALA A 15 3.03 -2.74 1.31
CA ALA A 15 2.33 -3.84 1.99
C ALA A 15 3.08 -4.33 3.24
N VAL A 16 4.40 -4.48 3.14
CA VAL A 16 5.27 -4.81 4.28
C VAL A 16 5.16 -3.73 5.35
N SER A 17 5.17 -2.45 4.95
CA SER A 17 4.97 -1.35 5.89
C SER A 17 3.61 -1.43 6.59
N ALA A 18 2.53 -1.66 5.85
CA ALA A 18 1.20 -1.85 6.45
C ALA A 18 1.18 -3.05 7.41
N GLY A 19 1.86 -4.15 7.07
CA GLY A 19 2.06 -5.30 7.95
C GLY A 19 2.77 -4.94 9.26
N THR A 20 3.82 -4.11 9.22
CA THR A 20 4.46 -3.60 10.45
C THR A 20 3.52 -2.74 11.29
N GLY A 21 2.62 -1.97 10.68
CA GLY A 21 1.56 -1.23 11.38
C GLY A 21 0.58 -2.16 12.13
N VAL A 22 0.25 -3.31 11.54
CA VAL A 22 -0.57 -4.34 12.20
C VAL A 22 0.16 -4.93 13.41
N LEU A 23 1.45 -5.26 13.28
CA LEU A 23 2.26 -5.75 14.40
C LEU A 23 2.29 -4.76 15.56
N LEU A 24 2.37 -3.45 15.28
CA LEU A 24 2.36 -2.40 16.28
C LEU A 24 1.00 -2.24 16.99
N SER A 25 -0.11 -2.57 16.31
CA SER A 25 -1.43 -2.11 16.73
C SER A 25 -2.38 -3.22 17.19
N VAL A 26 -2.10 -4.49 16.88
CA VAL A 26 -3.03 -5.62 17.16
C VAL A 26 -2.44 -6.58 18.20
N PRO A 27 -3.03 -6.69 19.40
CA PRO A 27 -2.74 -7.79 20.32
C PRO A 27 -3.20 -9.15 19.73
N PRO A 28 -2.44 -10.26 19.89
CA PRO A 28 -1.22 -10.38 20.69
C PRO A 28 0.09 -10.02 19.96
N LEU A 29 0.03 -9.67 18.67
CA LEU A 29 1.22 -9.40 17.85
C LEU A 29 2.12 -8.33 18.45
N SER A 30 1.52 -7.27 19.01
CA SER A 30 2.24 -6.21 19.70
C SER A 30 2.97 -6.67 20.97
N PHE A 31 2.51 -7.73 21.64
CA PHE A 31 3.20 -8.29 22.81
C PHE A 31 4.48 -9.03 22.41
N PHE A 32 4.47 -9.75 21.29
CA PHE A 32 5.65 -10.49 20.82
C PHE A 32 6.80 -9.55 20.43
N ILE A 33 6.49 -8.33 20.00
CA ILE A 33 7.48 -7.33 19.61
C ILE A 33 7.78 -6.32 20.71
N TYR A 34 7.22 -6.46 21.91
CA TYR A 34 7.37 -5.49 23.00
C TYR A 34 8.84 -5.05 23.26
N PRO A 35 9.85 -5.95 23.28
CA PRO A 35 11.24 -5.57 23.51
C PRO A 35 11.84 -4.65 22.42
N VAL A 36 11.26 -4.68 21.22
CA VAL A 36 11.74 -3.94 20.04
C VAL A 36 10.66 -2.98 19.48
N TYR A 37 9.60 -2.71 20.26
CA TYR A 37 8.46 -1.92 19.83
C TYR A 37 8.86 -0.50 19.40
N PRO A 38 9.70 0.25 20.15
CA PRO A 38 10.12 1.59 19.75
C PRO A 38 10.87 1.60 18.41
N GLN A 39 11.73 0.60 18.17
CA GLN A 39 12.51 0.47 16.95
C GLN A 39 11.60 0.19 15.76
N ILE A 40 10.65 -0.73 15.90
CA ILE A 40 9.67 -1.05 14.85
C ILE A 40 8.78 0.16 14.57
N TYR A 41 8.37 0.91 15.59
CA TYR A 41 7.59 2.13 15.42
C TYR A 41 8.32 3.19 14.58
N VAL A 42 9.60 3.44 14.89
CA VAL A 42 10.43 4.39 14.12
C VAL A 42 10.65 3.90 12.69
N VAL A 43 10.98 2.62 12.52
CA VAL A 43 11.20 2.03 11.19
C VAL A 43 9.93 2.08 10.36
N HIS A 44 8.78 1.73 10.93
CA HIS A 44 7.48 1.80 10.26
C HIS A 44 7.20 3.21 9.72
N GLY A 45 7.42 4.25 10.53
CA GLY A 45 7.23 5.64 10.12
C GLY A 45 8.12 6.05 8.94
N TRP A 46 9.44 5.88 9.07
CA TRP A 46 10.39 6.26 8.01
C TRP A 46 10.25 5.43 6.75
N PHE A 47 10.05 4.11 6.90
CA PHE A 47 9.86 3.21 5.78
C PHE A 47 8.57 3.56 5.03
N SER A 48 7.47 3.84 5.74
CA SER A 48 6.21 4.30 5.12
C SER A 48 6.41 5.55 4.28
N ILE A 49 7.17 6.55 4.76
CA ILE A 49 7.48 7.76 3.98
C ILE A 49 8.29 7.40 2.73
N ALA A 50 9.34 6.59 2.90
CA ALA A 50 10.26 6.22 1.82
C ALA A 50 9.60 5.39 0.70
N VAL A 51 8.52 4.66 0.98
CA VAL A 51 7.87 3.76 0.01
C VAL A 51 6.50 4.26 -0.46
N ALA A 52 5.65 4.74 0.46
CA ALA A 52 4.29 5.16 0.11
C ALA A 52 4.27 6.45 -0.71
N ALA A 53 5.18 7.40 -0.44
CA ALA A 53 5.27 8.64 -1.21
C ALA A 53 5.66 8.39 -2.68
N PRO A 54 6.76 7.67 -3.00
CA PRO A 54 7.09 7.35 -4.39
C PRO A 54 6.09 6.39 -5.04
N PHE A 55 5.49 5.46 -4.29
CA PHE A 55 4.40 4.62 -4.81
C PHE A 55 3.22 5.48 -5.29
N ALA A 56 2.75 6.37 -4.43
CA ALA A 56 1.63 7.25 -4.73
C ALA A 56 1.94 8.21 -5.87
N ALA A 57 3.14 8.80 -5.90
CA ALA A 57 3.60 9.61 -7.03
C ALA A 57 3.56 8.81 -8.33
N GLY A 58 4.08 7.57 -8.32
CA GLY A 58 4.04 6.67 -9.46
C GLY A 58 2.62 6.33 -9.92
N VAL A 59 1.70 6.05 -9.00
CA VAL A 59 0.29 5.79 -9.33
C VAL A 59 -0.42 7.03 -9.84
N LEU A 60 -0.16 8.23 -9.31
CA LEU A 60 -0.77 9.45 -9.81
C LEU A 60 -0.26 9.80 -11.21
N LEU A 61 1.06 9.71 -11.43
CA LEU A 61 1.70 10.01 -12.71
C LEU A 61 1.30 9.05 -13.83
N HIS A 62 1.00 7.78 -13.50
CA HIS A 62 0.64 6.77 -14.51
C HIS A 62 -0.85 6.45 -14.55
N GLY A 63 -1.51 6.38 -13.39
CA GLY A 63 -2.92 6.01 -13.24
C GLY A 63 -3.87 7.11 -13.69
N VAL A 64 -3.58 8.38 -13.40
CA VAL A 64 -4.46 9.50 -13.81
C VAL A 64 -4.47 9.68 -15.33
N PRO A 65 -3.32 9.69 -16.04
CA PRO A 65 -3.32 9.74 -17.50
C PRO A 65 -3.92 8.49 -18.14
N ALA A 66 -3.65 7.30 -17.60
CA ALA A 66 -4.24 6.06 -18.10
C ALA A 66 -5.77 6.04 -17.96
N TRP A 67 -6.30 6.57 -16.85
CA TRP A 67 -7.74 6.75 -16.65
C TRP A 67 -8.34 7.70 -17.69
N ARG A 68 -7.67 8.84 -17.95
CA ARG A 68 -8.12 9.81 -18.95
C ARG A 68 -8.06 9.27 -20.40
N ALA A 69 -7.04 8.48 -20.73
CA ALA A 69 -6.80 8.03 -22.11
C ALA A 69 -7.55 6.75 -22.51
N ARG A 70 -7.67 5.76 -21.62
CA ARG A 70 -8.24 4.43 -21.93
C ARG A 70 -9.63 4.20 -21.34
N GLY A 71 -10.18 5.20 -20.65
CA GLY A 71 -11.47 5.10 -19.99
C GLY A 71 -11.42 4.32 -18.68
N ARG A 72 -12.61 4.11 -18.10
CA ARG A 72 -12.82 3.65 -16.73
C ARG A 72 -12.69 2.11 -16.65
N SER A 73 -11.49 1.59 -16.44
CA SER A 73 -11.30 0.15 -16.17
C SER A 73 -11.37 -0.15 -14.66
N ARG A 74 -11.89 -1.33 -14.29
CA ARG A 74 -11.93 -1.82 -12.89
C ARG A 74 -10.53 -1.85 -12.25
N MET A 75 -9.50 -2.12 -13.06
CA MET A 75 -8.10 -2.14 -12.63
C MET A 75 -7.57 -0.72 -12.34
N THR A 76 -7.90 0.26 -13.17
CA THR A 76 -7.48 1.66 -12.93
C THR A 76 -8.11 2.21 -11.64
N TRP A 77 -9.39 1.91 -11.38
CA TRP A 77 -10.09 2.36 -10.18
C TRP A 77 -9.49 1.76 -8.90
N THR A 78 -9.29 0.44 -8.87
CA THR A 78 -8.72 -0.23 -7.69
C THR A 78 -7.29 0.25 -7.39
N GLY A 79 -6.48 0.55 -8.40
CA GLY A 79 -5.16 1.15 -8.21
C GLY A 79 -5.21 2.59 -7.64
N LEU A 80 -6.17 3.40 -8.09
CA LEU A 80 -6.38 4.76 -7.55
C LEU A 80 -6.89 4.74 -6.12
N LEU A 81 -7.82 3.84 -5.78
CA LEU A 81 -8.28 3.62 -4.40
C LEU A 81 -7.13 3.21 -3.50
N LEU A 82 -6.29 2.30 -3.97
CA LEU A 82 -5.13 1.82 -3.23
C LEU A 82 -4.15 2.97 -2.94
N ALA A 83 -3.81 3.77 -3.95
CA ALA A 83 -2.95 4.94 -3.77
C ALA A 83 -3.58 5.98 -2.84
N GLY A 84 -4.89 6.23 -2.97
CA GLY A 84 -5.64 7.12 -2.08
C GLY A 84 -5.62 6.64 -0.62
N ALA A 85 -5.81 5.33 -0.39
CA ALA A 85 -5.75 4.75 0.95
C ALA A 85 -4.35 4.91 1.57
N TYR A 86 -3.29 4.62 0.81
CA TYR A 86 -1.92 4.81 1.30
C TYR A 86 -1.58 6.27 1.59
N LEU A 87 -1.95 7.20 0.70
CA LEU A 87 -1.75 8.63 0.92
C LEU A 87 -2.57 9.16 2.10
N GLY A 88 -3.83 8.73 2.22
CA GLY A 88 -4.71 9.11 3.32
C GLY A 88 -4.16 8.63 4.65
N SER A 89 -3.73 7.37 4.74
CA SER A 89 -3.11 6.81 5.94
C SER A 89 -1.81 7.53 6.31
N LEU A 90 -0.91 7.78 5.34
CA LEU A 90 0.34 8.51 5.56
C LEU A 90 0.09 9.96 5.99
N GLY A 91 -0.82 10.66 5.29
CA GLY A 91 -1.19 12.03 5.62
C GLY A 91 -1.78 12.15 7.02
N LEU A 92 -2.63 11.20 7.41
CA LEU A 92 -3.20 11.12 8.74
C LEU A 92 -2.13 10.88 9.82
N ALA A 93 -1.15 10.02 9.55
CA ALA A 93 -0.02 9.81 10.46
C ALA A 93 0.83 11.07 10.63
N LEU A 94 1.16 11.75 9.52
CA LEU A 94 1.95 12.99 9.51
C LEU A 94 1.22 14.18 10.14
N TYR A 95 -0.11 14.23 10.04
CA TYR A 95 -0.93 15.21 10.72
C TYR A 95 -0.94 14.93 12.23
N SER A 96 -1.24 13.69 12.62
CA SER A 96 -1.31 13.29 14.03
C SER A 96 0.02 13.48 14.75
N SER A 97 1.15 13.25 14.07
CA SER A 97 2.49 13.45 14.65
C SER A 97 2.87 14.91 14.88
N ARG A 98 2.16 15.86 14.25
CA ARG A 98 2.39 17.31 14.41
C ARG A 98 1.33 17.99 15.27
N ALA A 99 0.21 17.32 15.52
CA ALA A 99 -0.85 17.85 16.37
C ALA A 99 -0.38 17.84 17.83
N PRO A 100 -0.59 18.93 18.60
CA PRO A 100 -0.18 18.99 20.01
C PRO A 100 -0.97 18.03 20.91
N ASP A 101 -2.21 17.70 20.53
CA ASP A 101 -3.04 16.69 21.20
C ASP A 101 -3.90 15.94 20.17
N PRO A 102 -3.33 14.94 19.47
CA PRO A 102 -4.06 14.22 18.43
C PRO A 102 -5.18 13.39 19.05
N ALA A 103 -6.40 13.62 18.59
CA ALA A 103 -7.54 12.86 19.04
C ALA A 103 -7.34 11.35 18.77
N ARG A 104 -7.57 10.51 19.78
CA ARG A 104 -7.31 9.06 19.74
C ARG A 104 -8.00 8.34 18.57
N TRP A 105 -9.15 8.85 18.11
CA TRP A 105 -9.87 8.32 16.96
C TRP A 105 -9.05 8.35 15.66
N LEU A 106 -8.11 9.30 15.52
CA LEU A 106 -7.23 9.40 14.35
C LEU A 106 -6.36 8.13 14.19
N LEU A 107 -5.96 7.50 15.31
CA LEU A 107 -5.21 6.26 15.28
C LEU A 107 -6.06 5.11 14.72
N PHE A 108 -7.33 5.03 15.13
CA PHE A 108 -8.27 4.03 14.62
C PHE A 108 -8.55 4.22 13.14
N VAL A 109 -8.67 5.47 12.68
CA VAL A 109 -8.85 5.77 11.25
C VAL A 109 -7.58 5.43 10.47
N HIS A 110 -6.39 5.76 10.98
CA HIS A 110 -5.11 5.40 10.35
C HIS A 110 -4.98 3.89 10.18
N MET A 111 -5.30 3.14 11.23
CA MET A 111 -5.32 1.68 11.24
C MET A 111 -6.34 1.11 10.26
N GLY A 112 -7.58 1.63 10.28
CA GLY A 112 -8.65 1.18 9.38
C GLY A 112 -8.31 1.41 7.91
N VAL A 113 -7.79 2.60 7.57
CA VAL A 113 -7.35 2.93 6.21
C VAL A 113 -6.15 2.06 5.81
N GLY A 114 -5.19 1.84 6.72
CA GLY A 114 -4.05 0.95 6.50
C GLY A 114 -4.47 -0.50 6.22
N MET A 115 -5.46 -1.01 6.94
CA MET A 115 -6.02 -2.35 6.74
C MET A 115 -6.74 -2.46 5.39
N VAL A 116 -7.53 -1.46 5.01
CA VAL A 116 -8.17 -1.40 3.69
C VAL A 116 -7.11 -1.38 2.58
N ALA A 117 -6.04 -0.59 2.74
CA ALA A 117 -4.93 -0.57 1.79
C ALA A 117 -4.25 -1.94 1.67
N LEU A 118 -4.03 -2.62 2.79
CA LEU A 118 -3.46 -3.96 2.82
C LEU A 118 -4.34 -4.97 2.07
N VAL A 119 -5.64 -5.00 2.35
CA VAL A 119 -6.61 -5.87 1.65
C VAL A 119 -6.65 -5.55 0.15
N LEU A 120 -6.73 -4.27 -0.21
CA LEU A 120 -6.71 -3.83 -1.60
C LEU A 120 -5.42 -4.24 -2.31
N THR A 121 -4.27 -4.23 -1.64
CA THR A 121 -3.02 -4.72 -2.21
C THR A 121 -3.11 -6.20 -2.59
N PHE A 122 -3.71 -7.06 -1.76
CA PHE A 122 -3.91 -8.46 -2.12
C PHE A 122 -4.97 -8.68 -3.21
N VAL A 123 -6.08 -7.94 -3.16
CA VAL A 123 -7.17 -8.02 -4.16
C VAL A 123 -6.74 -7.49 -5.53
N HIS A 124 -5.94 -6.42 -5.56
CA HIS A 124 -5.51 -5.77 -6.80
C HIS A 124 -4.40 -6.56 -7.52
N ALA A 125 -3.66 -7.42 -6.79
CA ALA A 125 -2.44 -8.03 -7.30
C ALA A 125 -2.36 -9.56 -7.46
N PRO A 126 -3.43 -10.39 -7.57
CA PRO A 126 -3.27 -11.84 -7.80
C PRO A 126 -2.36 -12.15 -9.00
N ARG A 127 -2.47 -11.36 -10.08
CA ARG A 127 -1.66 -11.48 -11.32
C ARG A 127 -0.37 -10.64 -11.32
N PHE A 128 -0.10 -9.92 -10.24
CA PHE A 128 1.08 -9.10 -10.03
C PHE A 128 2.13 -9.82 -9.16
N TRP A 129 1.68 -10.75 -8.32
CA TRP A 129 2.50 -11.61 -7.46
C TRP A 129 3.03 -12.87 -8.16
N LEU A 130 2.37 -13.30 -9.25
CA LEU A 130 2.83 -14.46 -10.00
C LEU A 130 4.18 -14.15 -10.70
N PRO A 131 5.19 -15.03 -10.60
CA PRO A 131 6.41 -14.92 -11.37
C PRO A 131 6.09 -14.73 -12.86
N VAL A 132 6.89 -13.92 -13.56
CA VAL A 132 6.69 -13.57 -14.99
C VAL A 132 6.50 -14.80 -15.89
N ARG A 133 7.05 -15.96 -15.49
CA ARG A 133 6.86 -17.26 -16.16
C ARG A 133 5.42 -17.77 -16.13
N GLU A 134 4.69 -17.61 -15.04
CA GLU A 134 3.31 -18.11 -14.92
C GLU A 134 2.32 -17.23 -15.69
N ARG A 135 2.55 -15.92 -15.71
CA ARG A 135 1.73 -14.98 -16.48
C ARG A 135 1.70 -15.30 -17.99
N ARG A 136 2.84 -15.74 -18.53
CA ARG A 136 2.95 -16.13 -19.95
C ARG A 136 2.18 -17.43 -20.24
N ARG A 137 2.07 -18.32 -19.25
CA ARG A 137 1.36 -19.60 -19.35
C ARG A 137 -0.16 -19.38 -19.37
N ASP A 138 -0.66 -18.48 -18.53
CA ASP A 138 -2.08 -18.12 -18.51
C ASP A 138 -2.50 -17.36 -19.77
N GLU A 139 -1.65 -16.46 -20.29
CA GLU A 139 -1.91 -15.76 -21.55
C GLU A 139 -1.93 -16.73 -22.76
N THR A 140 -1.12 -17.80 -22.75
CA THR A 140 -1.19 -18.85 -23.78
C THR A 140 -2.38 -19.80 -23.64
N LEU A 141 -2.99 -19.90 -22.45
CA LEU A 141 -4.17 -20.74 -22.21
C LEU A 141 -5.49 -19.99 -22.44
N GLU A 142 -5.52 -18.68 -22.20
CA GLU A 142 -6.69 -17.82 -22.49
C GLU A 142 -6.75 -17.35 -23.96
N GLY A 143 -5.61 -17.26 -24.67
CA GLY A 143 -5.55 -16.87 -26.09
C GLY A 143 -5.78 -18.00 -27.10
N GLY A 144 -6.11 -19.21 -26.64
CA GLY A 144 -6.32 -20.41 -27.46
C GLY A 144 -7.79 -20.84 -27.60
N ARG A 145 -8.74 -19.92 -27.39
CA ARG A 145 -10.18 -20.14 -27.64
C ARG A 145 -10.75 -19.05 -28.53
#